data_AF-A0A4U3M7E2-F1
#
_entry.id   AF-A0A4U3M7E2-F1
#
_cell.length_a   1.000
_cell.length_b   1.000
_cell.length_c   1.000
_cell.angle_alpha   90.00
_cell.angle_beta   90.00
_cell.angle_gamma   90.00
#
_symmetry.space_group_name_H-M   'P 1'
#
loop_
_entity.id
_entity.type
_entity.pdbx_description
1 polymer ?
#
loop_
_entity_poly.entity_id
_entity_poly.type
_entity_poly.pdbx_seq_one_letter_code
_entity_poly.pdbx_strand_id
1 'polypeptide(L)'
;MSPEVDGQEAAAQFRAQHHLGVQPLGDLVAIIEQATGIDVAVLDADPDEHGMTMRDPERGAVFIGVARTLNPMRQRSTLAHELGHVLFEDWAEKSSGDWSARTPTERRADAFAQHLLIPQDGLAEFLGNRDAASPATLSAIVQRFLVSPAMAAIALHQRKYIDAKTKEDWKTWTTPQLAVRFGWTDHYHVLQADADQRRAPQRLLARAVSGYIEGVLPARAIATLRGVSLGDVEAELSQAGVVAKPQTVAWAAAEDLPEVDVDLSDLDDGGTADES
;
A
#
# COMPACT_ATOMS: atom_id res chain seq x y z
N MET A 1 26.84 16.09 -0.89
CA MET A 1 26.61 14.77 -1.51
C MET A 1 25.49 14.97 -2.54
N SER A 2 25.46 14.24 -3.67
CA SER A 2 24.41 14.46 -4.68
C SER A 2 23.13 13.73 -4.29
N PRO A 3 21.93 14.22 -4.69
CA PRO A 3 20.66 13.56 -4.36
C PRO A 3 20.62 12.07 -4.71
N GLU A 4 21.26 11.68 -5.82
CA GLU A 4 21.37 10.27 -6.21
C GLU A 4 22.18 9.41 -5.23
N VAL A 5 23.27 9.97 -4.69
CA VAL A 5 24.12 9.26 -3.74
C VAL A 5 23.40 9.17 -2.40
N ASP A 6 22.74 10.24 -1.97
CA ASP A 6 21.91 10.24 -0.75
C ASP A 6 20.82 9.15 -0.83
N GLY A 7 20.11 9.06 -1.97
CA GLY A 7 19.07 8.06 -2.18
C GLY A 7 19.62 6.63 -2.20
N GLN A 8 20.76 6.42 -2.86
CA GLN A 8 21.46 5.14 -2.88
C GLN A 8 21.90 4.70 -1.47
N GLU A 9 22.52 5.59 -0.70
CA GLU A 9 23.00 5.30 0.66
C GLU A 9 21.82 5.00 1.60
N ALA A 10 20.75 5.79 1.53
CA ALA A 10 19.54 5.54 2.33
C ALA A 10 18.87 4.20 1.99
N ALA A 11 18.82 3.82 0.70
CA ALA A 11 18.30 2.51 0.32
C ALA A 11 19.16 1.37 0.87
N ALA A 12 20.48 1.49 0.81
CA ALA A 12 21.40 0.50 1.38
C ALA A 12 21.24 0.41 2.91
N GLN A 13 21.13 1.56 3.58
CA GLN A 13 20.91 1.65 5.03
C GLN A 13 19.57 1.02 5.43
N PHE A 14 18.48 1.32 4.71
CA PHE A 14 17.16 0.73 4.95
C PHE A 14 17.22 -0.80 4.83
N ARG A 15 17.84 -1.32 3.77
CA ARG A 15 18.00 -2.77 3.58
C ARG A 15 18.83 -3.41 4.70
N ALA A 16 19.88 -2.75 5.16
CA ALA A 16 20.73 -3.24 6.24
C ALA A 16 19.99 -3.24 7.59
N GLN A 17 19.35 -2.13 7.96
CA GLN A 17 18.61 -1.98 9.22
C GLN A 17 17.47 -2.98 9.36
N HIS A 18 16.79 -3.29 8.26
CA HIS A 18 15.66 -4.22 8.24
C HIS A 18 16.04 -5.64 7.77
N HIS A 19 17.34 -5.96 7.69
CA HIS A 19 17.86 -7.29 7.34
C HIS A 19 17.31 -7.86 6.02
N LEU A 20 17.06 -6.99 5.02
CA LEU A 20 16.48 -7.37 3.73
C LEU A 20 17.51 -8.00 2.77
N GLY A 21 18.79 -8.02 3.15
CA GLY A 21 19.89 -8.56 2.34
C GLY A 21 19.98 -7.87 0.98
N VAL A 22 20.35 -8.62 -0.08
CA VAL A 22 20.45 -8.12 -1.47
C VAL A 22 19.47 -8.80 -2.44
N GLN A 23 18.64 -9.70 -1.95
CA GLN A 23 17.67 -10.45 -2.75
C GLN A 23 16.42 -9.60 -3.07
N PRO A 24 15.64 -9.98 -4.10
CA PRO A 24 14.39 -9.29 -4.43
C PRO A 24 13.44 -9.17 -3.25
N LEU A 25 12.74 -8.04 -3.17
CA LEU A 25 11.70 -7.82 -2.17
C LEU A 25 10.39 -8.42 -2.66
N GLY A 26 9.73 -9.22 -1.81
CA GLY A 26 8.43 -9.82 -2.09
C GLY A 26 7.30 -8.79 -1.95
N ASP A 27 6.39 -9.03 -1.00
CA ASP A 27 5.30 -8.12 -0.68
C ASP A 27 5.84 -6.81 -0.08
N LEU A 28 5.97 -5.79 -0.93
CA LEU A 28 6.55 -4.50 -0.55
C LEU A 28 5.65 -3.74 0.44
N VAL A 29 4.33 -3.93 0.35
CA VAL A 29 3.38 -3.33 1.31
C VAL A 29 3.66 -3.87 2.70
N ALA A 30 3.68 -5.20 2.86
CA ALA A 30 3.97 -5.82 4.15
C ALA A 30 5.37 -5.46 4.68
N ILE A 31 6.39 -5.42 3.80
CA ILE A 31 7.74 -5.02 4.18
C ILE A 31 7.75 -3.59 4.74
N ILE A 32 7.09 -2.65 4.08
CA ILE A 32 7.03 -1.25 4.55
C ILE A 32 6.31 -1.19 5.90
N GLU A 33 5.14 -1.80 6.02
CA GLU A 33 4.34 -1.76 7.26
C GLU A 33 5.12 -2.37 8.45
N GLN A 34 5.82 -3.50 8.23
CA GLN A 34 6.58 -4.17 9.28
C GLN A 34 7.87 -3.44 9.64
N ALA A 35 8.59 -2.90 8.65
CA ALA A 35 9.85 -2.21 8.86
C ALA A 35 9.66 -0.86 9.56
N THR A 36 8.59 -0.13 9.22
CA THR A 36 8.43 1.28 9.59
C THR A 36 7.24 1.56 10.50
N GLY A 37 6.24 0.66 10.54
CA GLY A 37 4.96 0.92 11.19
C GLY A 37 4.07 1.96 10.48
N ILE A 38 4.45 2.38 9.27
CA ILE A 38 3.65 3.25 8.39
C ILE A 38 2.50 2.41 7.83
N ASP A 39 1.29 2.95 7.86
CA ASP A 39 0.12 2.28 7.29
C ASP A 39 0.13 2.46 5.76
N VAL A 40 0.00 1.37 5.01
CA VAL A 40 0.06 1.38 3.55
C VAL A 40 -1.26 0.87 2.95
N ALA A 41 -1.83 1.62 2.01
CA ALA A 41 -3.09 1.27 1.36
C ALA A 41 -2.96 1.22 -0.17
N VAL A 42 -3.63 0.23 -0.77
CA VAL A 42 -3.89 0.19 -2.21
C VAL A 42 -5.36 0.54 -2.44
N LEU A 43 -5.59 1.63 -3.18
CA LEU A 43 -6.88 2.32 -3.28
C LEU A 43 -7.39 2.36 -4.72
N ASP A 44 -8.70 2.62 -4.87
CA ASP A 44 -9.25 3.09 -6.13
C ASP A 44 -8.82 4.55 -6.31
N ALA A 45 -8.07 4.86 -7.35
CA ALA A 45 -7.66 6.22 -7.69
C ALA A 45 -7.71 6.39 -9.21
N ASP A 46 -7.81 7.64 -9.67
CA ASP A 46 -7.75 7.94 -11.09
C ASP A 46 -6.38 7.58 -11.67
N PRO A 47 -6.28 7.23 -12.97
CA PRO A 47 -5.02 6.76 -13.57
C PRO A 47 -3.83 7.72 -13.41
N ASP A 48 -4.11 9.02 -13.26
CA ASP A 48 -3.12 10.09 -13.14
C ASP A 48 -2.62 10.30 -11.68
N GLU A 49 -3.27 9.69 -10.69
CA GLU A 49 -2.81 9.68 -9.30
C GLU A 49 -1.93 8.46 -9.05
N HIS A 50 -0.62 8.68 -9.01
CA HIS A 50 0.34 7.58 -9.04
C HIS A 50 0.68 7.06 -7.64
N GLY A 51 0.78 7.98 -6.67
CA GLY A 51 1.07 7.71 -5.27
C GLY A 51 0.78 8.96 -4.44
N MET A 52 0.46 8.76 -3.17
CA MET A 52 0.34 9.84 -2.20
C MET A 52 0.93 9.41 -0.86
N THR A 53 1.70 10.31 -0.29
CA THR A 53 2.10 10.25 1.10
C THR A 53 1.32 11.32 1.87
N MET A 54 0.70 10.93 2.98
CA MET A 54 -0.05 11.84 3.84
C MET A 54 0.42 11.71 5.29
N ARG A 55 0.55 12.85 5.98
CA ARG A 55 0.82 12.92 7.40
C ARG A 55 -0.37 13.54 8.12
N ASP A 56 -0.87 12.86 9.14
CA ASP A 56 -1.78 13.43 10.13
C ASP A 56 -0.94 14.10 11.22
N PRO A 57 -0.85 15.46 11.24
CA PRO A 57 -0.03 16.17 12.20
C PRO A 57 -0.59 16.10 13.63
N GLU A 58 -1.89 15.90 13.81
CA GLU A 58 -2.52 15.83 15.14
C GLU A 58 -2.21 14.49 15.81
N ARG A 59 -2.19 13.40 15.03
CA ARG A 59 -1.93 12.04 15.53
C ARG A 59 -0.49 11.57 15.31
N GLY A 60 0.30 12.34 14.59
CA GLY A 60 1.65 11.96 14.16
C GLY A 60 1.68 10.74 13.23
N ALA A 61 0.55 10.39 12.61
CA ALA A 61 0.44 9.20 11.78
C ALA A 61 0.86 9.50 10.34
N VAL A 62 1.59 8.57 9.72
CA VAL A 62 1.99 8.65 8.31
C VAL A 62 1.31 7.51 7.54
N PHE A 63 0.82 7.84 6.35
CA PHE A 63 0.14 6.94 5.45
C PHE A 63 0.77 7.01 4.05
N ILE A 64 0.94 5.86 3.43
CA ILE A 64 1.27 5.75 2.00
C ILE A 64 0.07 5.14 1.28
N GLY A 65 -0.49 5.87 0.33
CA GLY A 65 -1.54 5.40 -0.57
C GLY A 65 -1.00 5.25 -1.99
N VAL A 66 -1.30 4.13 -2.64
CA VAL A 66 -1.06 3.94 -4.07
C VAL A 66 -2.31 3.44 -4.77
N ALA A 67 -2.45 3.77 -6.04
CA ALA A 67 -3.57 3.26 -6.84
C ALA A 67 -3.39 1.77 -7.13
N ARG A 68 -4.50 1.01 -7.11
CA ARG A 68 -4.54 -0.31 -7.75
C ARG A 68 -4.28 -0.14 -9.25
N THR A 69 -3.60 -1.09 -9.88
CA THR A 69 -3.22 -0.93 -11.28
C THR A 69 -2.91 -2.24 -11.98
N LEU A 70 -3.13 -2.26 -13.30
CA LEU A 70 -2.66 -3.32 -14.19
C LEU A 70 -1.14 -3.25 -14.48
N ASN A 71 -0.41 -2.31 -13.88
CA ASN A 71 1.02 -2.11 -14.07
C ASN A 71 1.81 -2.41 -12.79
N PRO A 72 2.04 -3.69 -12.42
CA PRO A 72 2.61 -4.06 -11.12
C PRO A 72 3.99 -3.46 -10.86
N MET A 73 4.88 -3.43 -11.86
CA MET A 73 6.21 -2.85 -11.71
C MET A 73 6.18 -1.36 -11.40
N ARG A 74 5.17 -0.66 -11.93
CA ARG A 74 4.94 0.77 -11.69
C ARG A 74 4.48 1.00 -10.26
N GLN A 75 3.47 0.26 -9.80
CA GLN A 75 2.99 0.33 -8.43
C GLN A 75 4.11 0.11 -7.42
N ARG A 76 4.95 -0.91 -7.66
CA ARG A 76 6.12 -1.20 -6.81
C ARG A 76 7.12 -0.06 -6.79
N SER A 77 7.45 0.52 -7.94
CA SER A 77 8.33 1.69 -8.00
C SER A 77 7.74 2.90 -7.29
N THR A 78 6.42 3.12 -7.41
CA THR A 78 5.75 4.22 -6.73
C THR A 78 5.74 4.01 -5.21
N LEU A 79 5.40 2.82 -4.72
CA LEU A 79 5.50 2.49 -3.28
C LEU A 79 6.91 2.75 -2.72
N ALA A 80 7.95 2.31 -3.43
CA ALA A 80 9.33 2.54 -3.01
C ALA A 80 9.72 4.03 -3.06
N HIS A 81 9.19 4.78 -4.02
CA HIS A 81 9.41 6.22 -4.16
C HIS A 81 8.74 7.01 -3.03
N GLU A 82 7.47 6.73 -2.73
CA GLU A 82 6.74 7.32 -1.60
C GLU A 82 7.42 7.01 -0.26
N LEU A 83 7.90 5.77 -0.08
CA LEU A 83 8.70 5.43 1.09
C LEU A 83 9.95 6.31 1.20
N GLY A 84 10.63 6.58 0.08
CA GLY A 84 11.77 7.50 0.02
C GLY A 84 11.39 8.87 0.58
N HIS A 85 10.29 9.46 0.09
CA HIS A 85 9.81 10.75 0.60
C HIS A 85 9.51 10.74 2.10
N VAL A 86 8.88 9.67 2.61
CA VAL A 86 8.62 9.54 4.05
C VAL A 86 9.92 9.52 4.86
N LEU A 87 10.90 8.72 4.46
CA LEU A 87 12.15 8.56 5.21
C LEU A 87 12.99 9.83 5.24
N PHE A 88 12.90 10.65 4.20
CA PHE A 88 13.57 11.96 4.14
C PHE A 88 12.72 13.10 4.71
N GLU A 89 11.53 12.80 5.23
CA GLU A 89 10.60 13.79 5.77
C GLU A 89 10.26 14.91 4.76
N ASP A 90 10.10 14.52 3.49
CA ASP A 90 9.79 15.42 2.38
C ASP A 90 8.29 15.82 2.38
N TRP A 91 7.83 16.41 3.50
CA TRP A 91 6.43 16.76 3.75
C TRP A 91 5.97 18.04 3.04
N ALA A 92 6.91 18.86 2.58
CA ALA A 92 6.64 20.13 1.93
C ALA A 92 7.02 20.08 0.44
N GLU A 93 6.07 20.57 -0.36
CA GLU A 93 6.16 20.90 -1.79
C GLU A 93 5.81 19.81 -2.83
N LYS A 94 4.51 19.45 -2.88
CA LYS A 94 3.80 19.51 -4.16
C LYS A 94 3.57 20.98 -4.56
N SER A 95 4.63 21.79 -4.60
CA SER A 95 4.54 23.15 -5.12
C SER A 95 4.46 23.01 -6.64
N SER A 96 3.32 23.44 -7.17
CA SER A 96 3.15 23.79 -8.57
C SER A 96 4.27 24.73 -9.01
N GLY A 97 5.35 24.18 -9.60
CA GLY A 97 6.55 24.95 -9.95
C GLY A 97 7.43 24.25 -10.98
N ASP A 98 7.43 24.82 -12.20
CA ASP A 98 8.34 24.64 -13.33
C ASP A 98 8.72 23.21 -13.78
N TRP A 99 8.06 22.74 -14.84
CA TRP A 99 8.08 21.37 -15.38
C TRP A 99 9.30 20.99 -16.25
N SER A 100 10.44 21.65 -16.14
CA SER A 100 11.58 21.36 -17.03
C SER A 100 12.68 20.47 -16.42
N ALA A 101 12.81 20.43 -15.08
CA ALA A 101 13.80 19.58 -14.41
C ALA A 101 13.23 18.98 -13.12
N ARG A 102 13.44 17.67 -12.91
CA ARG A 102 13.07 17.00 -11.65
C ARG A 102 13.81 17.63 -10.48
N THR A 103 13.08 17.93 -9.41
CA THR A 103 13.67 18.53 -8.20
C THR A 103 14.72 17.60 -7.58
N PRO A 104 15.68 18.13 -6.80
CA PRO A 104 16.62 17.29 -6.05
C PRO A 104 15.93 16.22 -5.20
N THR A 105 14.81 16.57 -4.57
CA THR A 105 13.95 15.67 -3.77
C THR A 105 13.46 14.49 -4.59
N GLU A 106 12.89 14.75 -5.78
CA GLU A 106 12.41 13.72 -6.71
C GLU A 106 13.53 12.79 -7.17
N ARG A 107 14.70 13.36 -7.52
CA ARG A 107 15.87 12.57 -7.93
C ARG A 107 16.39 11.67 -6.81
N ARG A 108 16.34 12.14 -5.56
CA ARG A 108 16.69 11.34 -4.38
C ARG A 108 15.70 10.21 -4.15
N ALA A 109 14.40 10.47 -4.23
CA ALA A 109 13.36 9.46 -4.08
C ALA A 109 13.42 8.41 -5.20
N ASP A 110 13.68 8.80 -6.45
CA ASP A 110 13.95 7.87 -7.54
C ASP A 110 15.16 6.97 -7.26
N ALA A 111 16.27 7.58 -6.84
CA ALA A 111 17.50 6.86 -6.57
C ALA A 111 17.31 5.87 -5.41
N PHE A 112 16.58 6.29 -4.37
CA PHE A 112 16.17 5.42 -3.28
C PHE A 112 15.33 4.24 -3.79
N ALA A 113 14.26 4.50 -4.54
CA ALA A 113 13.39 3.46 -5.09
C ALA A 113 14.15 2.46 -5.97
N GLN A 114 15.02 2.97 -6.85
CA GLN A 114 15.87 2.15 -7.71
C GLN A 114 16.76 1.21 -6.86
N HIS A 115 17.52 1.76 -5.92
CA HIS A 115 18.49 0.98 -5.14
C HIS A 115 17.84 0.08 -4.09
N LEU A 116 16.63 0.42 -3.64
CA LEU A 116 15.84 -0.44 -2.75
C LEU A 116 15.35 -1.68 -3.49
N LEU A 117 14.79 -1.52 -4.69
CA LEU A 117 14.18 -2.61 -5.45
C LEU A 117 15.19 -3.48 -6.20
N ILE A 118 16.23 -2.87 -6.78
CA ILE A 118 17.31 -3.55 -7.49
C ILE A 118 18.67 -3.13 -6.90
N PRO A 119 19.05 -3.68 -5.73
CA PRO A 119 20.33 -3.35 -5.12
C PRO A 119 21.47 -3.79 -6.03
N GLN A 120 22.47 -2.94 -6.14
CA GLN A 120 23.57 -3.10 -7.09
C GLN A 120 24.33 -4.42 -6.85
N ASP A 121 24.50 -4.83 -5.59
CA ASP A 121 25.17 -6.09 -5.25
C ASP A 121 24.32 -7.31 -5.56
N GLY A 122 23.00 -7.22 -5.38
CA GLY A 122 22.06 -8.28 -5.78
C GLY A 122 22.02 -8.46 -7.29
N LEU A 123 22.08 -7.35 -8.04
CA LEU A 123 22.20 -7.40 -9.50
C LEU A 123 23.50 -8.08 -9.94
N ALA A 124 24.62 -7.75 -9.30
CA ALA A 124 25.90 -8.38 -9.60
C ALA A 124 25.93 -9.88 -9.24
N GLU A 125 25.38 -10.26 -8.09
CA GLU A 125 25.23 -11.66 -7.68
C GLU A 125 24.39 -12.45 -8.70
N PHE A 126 23.29 -11.86 -9.17
CA PHE A 126 22.43 -12.48 -10.17
C PHE A 126 23.11 -12.66 -11.53
N LEU A 127 23.91 -11.68 -11.96
CA LEU A 127 24.62 -11.72 -13.25
C LEU A 127 25.84 -12.64 -13.22
N GLY A 128 26.50 -12.77 -12.06
CA GLY A 128 27.76 -13.50 -11.93
C GLY A 128 28.82 -12.96 -12.89
N ASN A 129 29.59 -13.86 -13.52
CA ASN A 129 30.71 -13.50 -14.42
C ASN A 129 30.28 -13.27 -15.88
N ARG A 130 29.07 -12.77 -16.15
CA ARG A 130 28.61 -12.52 -17.52
C ARG A 130 29.19 -11.21 -18.07
N ASP A 131 29.79 -11.26 -19.26
CA ASP A 131 30.47 -10.10 -19.86
C ASP A 131 29.51 -9.05 -20.45
N ALA A 132 28.38 -9.46 -21.03
CA ALA A 132 27.39 -8.54 -21.63
C ALA A 132 25.95 -9.00 -21.40
N ALA A 133 25.05 -8.06 -21.10
CA ALA A 133 23.63 -8.38 -20.94
C ALA A 133 22.92 -8.50 -22.30
N SER A 134 22.08 -9.52 -22.44
CA SER A 134 21.19 -9.72 -23.60
C SER A 134 19.75 -9.31 -23.25
N PRO A 135 18.83 -9.21 -24.23
CA PRO A 135 17.41 -9.05 -23.95
C PRO A 135 16.82 -10.14 -23.03
N ALA A 136 17.33 -11.37 -23.11
CA ALA A 136 16.94 -12.45 -22.19
C ALA A 136 17.42 -12.15 -20.76
N THR A 137 18.61 -11.59 -20.61
CA THR A 137 19.14 -11.12 -19.33
C THR A 137 18.26 -10.01 -18.75
N LEU A 138 17.87 -9.01 -19.56
CA LEU A 138 16.94 -7.96 -19.14
C LEU A 138 15.63 -8.54 -18.61
N SER A 139 15.02 -9.45 -19.38
CA SER A 139 13.78 -10.12 -18.98
C SER A 139 13.92 -10.85 -17.64
N ALA A 140 15.01 -11.59 -17.46
CA ALA A 140 15.25 -12.33 -16.24
C ALA A 140 15.42 -11.40 -15.02
N ILE A 141 16.06 -10.24 -15.19
CA ILE A 141 16.21 -9.22 -14.13
C ILE A 141 14.85 -8.59 -13.79
N VAL A 142 14.09 -8.18 -14.80
CA VAL A 142 12.74 -7.61 -14.64
C VAL A 142 11.85 -8.58 -13.87
N GLN A 143 11.86 -9.86 -14.26
CA GLN A 143 11.08 -10.91 -13.60
C GLN A 143 11.58 -11.23 -12.19
N ARG A 144 12.90 -11.26 -11.97
CA ARG A 144 13.49 -11.61 -10.67
C ARG A 144 13.31 -10.52 -9.63
N PHE A 145 13.62 -9.27 -9.97
CA PHE A 145 13.58 -8.13 -9.05
C PHE A 145 12.22 -7.41 -9.04
N LEU A 146 11.32 -7.78 -9.96
CA LEU A 146 9.99 -7.17 -10.10
C LEU A 146 10.11 -5.63 -10.27
N VAL A 147 10.96 -5.21 -11.21
CA VAL A 147 11.21 -3.82 -11.59
C VAL A 147 10.87 -3.57 -13.05
N SER A 148 10.70 -2.31 -13.46
CA SER A 148 10.43 -1.98 -14.86
C SER A 148 11.66 -2.24 -15.75
N PRO A 149 11.47 -2.46 -17.06
CA PRO A 149 12.59 -2.58 -18.01
C PRO A 149 13.50 -1.35 -17.99
N ALA A 150 12.91 -0.16 -17.86
CA ALA A 150 13.65 1.09 -17.73
C ALA A 150 14.56 1.11 -16.49
N MET A 151 14.04 0.71 -15.33
CA MET A 151 14.82 0.67 -14.09
C MET A 151 15.96 -0.36 -14.17
N ALA A 152 15.68 -1.55 -14.73
CA ALA A 152 16.69 -2.58 -14.95
C ALA A 152 17.78 -2.12 -15.93
N ALA A 153 17.42 -1.45 -17.03
CA ALA A 153 18.35 -0.90 -18.00
C ALA A 153 19.27 0.16 -17.38
N ILE A 154 18.74 1.05 -16.53
CA ILE A 154 19.54 2.05 -15.81
C ILE A 154 20.55 1.36 -14.88
N ALA A 155 20.12 0.36 -14.10
CA ALA A 155 20.99 -0.37 -13.18
C ALA A 155 22.11 -1.11 -13.93
N LEU A 156 21.79 -1.78 -15.05
CA LEU A 156 22.76 -2.45 -15.89
C LEU A 156 23.80 -1.49 -16.49
N HIS A 157 23.35 -0.33 -16.96
CA HIS A 157 24.24 0.70 -17.51
C HIS A 157 25.16 1.29 -16.44
N GLN A 158 24.66 1.58 -15.24
CA GLN A 158 25.48 2.08 -14.12
C GLN A 158 26.62 1.12 -13.78
N ARG A 159 26.39 -0.19 -13.92
CA ARG A 159 27.39 -1.26 -13.74
C ARG A 159 28.17 -1.61 -15.01
N LYS A 160 27.95 -0.89 -16.12
CA LYS A 160 28.63 -1.05 -17.42
C LYS A 160 28.42 -2.41 -18.11
N TYR A 161 27.33 -3.11 -17.78
CA TYR A 161 26.93 -4.35 -18.49
C TYR A 161 26.32 -4.09 -19.88
N ILE A 162 25.89 -2.85 -20.12
CA ILE A 162 25.36 -2.37 -21.40
C ILE A 162 25.85 -0.95 -21.67
N ASP A 163 25.88 -0.57 -22.95
CA ASP A 163 26.20 0.79 -23.37
C ASP A 163 24.98 1.74 -23.29
N ALA A 164 25.23 3.04 -23.48
CA ALA A 164 24.18 4.06 -23.41
C ALA A 164 23.10 3.86 -24.49
N LYS A 165 23.48 3.37 -25.67
CA LYS A 165 22.56 3.12 -26.78
C LYS A 165 21.57 2.00 -26.44
N THR A 166 22.07 0.88 -25.94
CA THR A 166 21.28 -0.27 -25.49
C THR A 166 20.37 0.11 -24.34
N LYS A 167 20.86 0.93 -23.40
CA LYS A 167 20.05 1.46 -22.29
C LYS A 167 18.84 2.26 -22.80
N GLU A 168 19.03 3.19 -23.74
CA GLU A 168 17.91 3.97 -24.29
C GLU A 168 16.93 3.11 -25.11
N ASP A 169 17.43 2.12 -25.87
CA ASP A 169 16.57 1.14 -26.57
C ASP A 169 15.70 0.35 -25.57
N TRP A 170 16.31 -0.25 -24.55
CA TRP A 170 15.61 -1.11 -23.59
C TRP A 170 14.63 -0.35 -22.68
N LYS A 171 14.84 0.95 -22.46
CA LYS A 171 13.86 1.80 -21.77
C LYS A 171 12.53 1.91 -22.50
N THR A 172 12.48 1.64 -23.81
CA THR A 172 11.23 1.67 -24.60
C THR A 172 10.40 0.39 -24.47
N TRP A 173 10.98 -0.68 -23.92
CA TRP A 173 10.31 -1.97 -23.79
C TRP A 173 9.39 -1.98 -22.57
N THR A 174 8.30 -2.73 -22.66
CA THR A 174 7.34 -2.90 -21.56
C THR A 174 7.46 -4.28 -20.92
N THR A 175 7.06 -4.37 -19.65
CA THR A 175 7.03 -5.65 -18.92
C THR A 175 6.18 -6.71 -19.61
N PRO A 176 4.95 -6.42 -20.13
CA PRO A 176 4.18 -7.38 -20.91
C PRO A 176 4.92 -7.91 -22.15
N GLN A 177 5.64 -7.04 -22.88
CA GLN A 177 6.41 -7.45 -24.06
C GLN A 177 7.50 -8.46 -23.69
N LEU A 178 8.22 -8.22 -22.59
CA LEU A 178 9.21 -9.16 -22.07
C LEU A 178 8.55 -10.47 -21.62
N ALA A 179 7.41 -10.40 -20.92
CA ALA A 179 6.68 -11.56 -20.44
C ALA A 179 6.26 -12.50 -21.58
N VAL A 180 5.69 -11.93 -22.65
CA VAL A 180 5.31 -12.70 -23.85
C VAL A 180 6.54 -13.27 -24.55
N ARG A 181 7.57 -12.45 -24.77
CA ARG A 181 8.76 -12.86 -25.54
C ARG A 181 9.57 -13.95 -24.86
N PHE A 182 9.59 -13.99 -23.54
CA PHE A 182 10.43 -14.90 -22.76
C PHE A 182 9.61 -15.91 -21.92
N GLY A 183 8.32 -16.05 -22.19
CA GLY A 183 7.52 -17.17 -21.70
C GLY A 183 7.14 -17.12 -20.22
N TRP A 184 6.88 -15.93 -19.67
CA TRP A 184 6.45 -15.76 -18.28
C TRP A 184 5.17 -14.93 -18.13
N THR A 185 4.33 -14.90 -19.17
CA THR A 185 3.03 -14.21 -19.17
C THR A 185 2.12 -14.62 -18.01
N ASP A 186 2.06 -15.92 -17.66
CA ASP A 186 1.21 -16.37 -16.54
C ASP A 186 1.65 -15.76 -15.22
N HIS A 187 2.96 -15.68 -14.98
CA HIS A 187 3.49 -15.00 -13.80
C HIS A 187 3.19 -13.49 -13.84
N TYR A 188 3.28 -12.86 -15.01
CA TYR A 188 2.89 -11.45 -15.15
C TYR A 188 1.41 -11.21 -14.84
N HIS A 189 0.50 -12.08 -15.28
CA HIS A 189 -0.93 -11.99 -14.96
C HIS A 189 -1.20 -12.13 -13.46
N VAL A 190 -0.49 -13.01 -12.75
CA VAL A 190 -0.57 -13.10 -11.29
C VAL A 190 -0.18 -11.78 -10.64
N LEU A 191 0.94 -11.17 -11.07
CA LEU A 191 1.39 -9.89 -10.56
C LEU A 191 0.41 -8.75 -10.87
N GLN A 192 -0.21 -8.76 -12.05
CA GLN A 192 -1.25 -7.79 -12.40
C GLN A 192 -2.48 -7.94 -11.53
N ALA A 193 -2.95 -9.17 -11.32
CA ALA A 193 -4.13 -9.43 -10.48
C ALA A 193 -3.90 -9.04 -9.03
N ASP A 194 -2.68 -9.20 -8.50
CA ASP A 194 -2.29 -8.76 -7.17
C ASP A 194 -2.23 -7.23 -7.06
N ALA A 195 -1.55 -6.57 -8.01
CA ALA A 195 -1.44 -5.10 -8.03
C ALA A 195 -2.78 -4.38 -8.29
N ASP A 196 -3.73 -5.06 -8.93
CA ASP A 196 -5.08 -4.56 -9.17
C ASP A 196 -6.02 -4.85 -7.98
N GLN A 197 -5.56 -5.38 -6.85
CA GLN A 197 -6.42 -5.56 -5.68
C GLN A 197 -6.31 -4.39 -4.71
N ARG A 198 -7.47 -3.96 -4.18
CA ARG A 198 -7.50 -3.06 -3.03
C ARG A 198 -6.87 -3.73 -1.83
N ARG A 199 -6.18 -2.95 -1.02
CA ARG A 199 -5.55 -3.43 0.21
C ARG A 199 -5.64 -2.37 1.29
N ALA A 200 -6.28 -2.72 2.39
CA ALA A 200 -6.31 -1.89 3.58
C ALA A 200 -5.01 -2.05 4.39
N PRO A 201 -4.57 -1.02 5.14
CA PRO A 201 -3.44 -1.15 6.04
C PRO A 201 -3.68 -2.25 7.07
N GLN A 202 -2.74 -3.20 7.20
CA GLN A 202 -2.96 -4.40 7.99
C GLN A 202 -3.18 -4.07 9.47
N ARG A 203 -2.42 -3.10 10.00
CA ARG A 203 -2.52 -2.68 11.40
C ARG A 203 -3.85 -2.02 11.71
N LEU A 204 -4.36 -1.19 10.81
CA LEU A 204 -5.67 -0.56 10.95
C LEU A 204 -6.78 -1.63 10.90
N LEU A 205 -6.66 -2.60 10.00
CA LEU A 205 -7.59 -3.71 9.89
C LEU A 205 -7.60 -4.61 11.13
N ALA A 206 -6.42 -4.94 11.67
CA ALA A 206 -6.29 -5.71 12.90
C ALA A 206 -6.97 -5.00 14.09
N ARG A 207 -6.80 -3.67 14.20
CA ARG A 207 -7.50 -2.87 15.22
C ARG A 207 -9.02 -2.88 15.04
N ALA A 208 -9.50 -2.80 13.80
CA ALA A 208 -10.93 -2.87 13.52
C ALA A 208 -11.52 -4.24 13.90
N VAL A 209 -10.80 -5.33 13.64
CA VAL A 209 -11.17 -6.68 14.06
C VAL A 209 -11.19 -6.80 15.59
N SER A 210 -10.17 -6.30 16.29
CA SER A 210 -10.18 -6.26 17.77
C SER A 210 -11.36 -5.45 18.30
N GLY A 211 -11.67 -4.30 17.71
CA GLY A 211 -12.84 -3.50 18.08
C GLY A 211 -14.15 -4.22 17.85
N TYR A 212 -14.25 -5.04 16.80
CA TYR A 212 -15.40 -5.91 16.57
C TYR A 212 -15.52 -7.00 17.63
N ILE A 213 -14.43 -7.67 17.98
CA ILE A 213 -14.40 -8.69 19.03
C ILE A 213 -14.86 -8.10 20.37
N GLU A 214 -14.42 -6.89 20.70
CA GLU A 214 -14.83 -6.20 21.93
C GLU A 214 -16.25 -5.59 21.86
N GLY A 215 -16.95 -5.74 20.74
CA GLY A 215 -18.28 -5.19 20.52
C GLY A 215 -18.30 -3.66 20.37
N VAL A 216 -17.15 -3.00 20.24
CA VAL A 216 -17.03 -1.54 20.08
C VAL A 216 -17.31 -1.10 18.65
N LEU A 217 -16.96 -1.94 17.67
CA LEU A 217 -17.18 -1.67 16.25
C LEU A 217 -18.10 -2.71 15.61
N PRO A 218 -19.03 -2.31 14.71
CA PRO A 218 -19.78 -3.27 13.93
C PRO A 218 -18.91 -3.90 12.83
N ALA A 219 -19.26 -5.11 12.37
CA ALA A 219 -18.59 -5.77 11.23
C ALA A 219 -18.59 -4.89 9.95
N ARG A 220 -19.57 -4.00 9.82
CA ARG A 220 -19.63 -2.95 8.78
C ARG A 220 -18.37 -2.10 8.71
N ALA A 221 -17.74 -1.77 9.84
CA ALA A 221 -16.52 -0.97 9.85
C ALA A 221 -15.36 -1.70 9.15
N ILE A 222 -15.26 -3.02 9.36
CA ILE A 222 -14.27 -3.89 8.70
C ILE A 222 -14.56 -3.98 7.20
N ALA A 223 -15.82 -4.16 6.81
CA ALA A 223 -16.25 -4.21 5.41
C ALA A 223 -15.91 -2.92 4.66
N THR A 224 -16.21 -1.75 5.25
CA THR A 224 -15.85 -0.44 4.69
C THR A 224 -14.35 -0.30 4.51
N LEU A 225 -13.56 -0.68 5.53
CA LEU A 225 -12.11 -0.57 5.47
C LEU A 225 -11.50 -1.44 4.36
N ARG A 226 -12.03 -2.66 4.18
CA ARG A 226 -11.59 -3.60 3.14
C ARG A 226 -12.15 -3.30 1.76
N GLY A 227 -13.25 -2.55 1.66
CA GLY A 227 -13.95 -2.33 0.40
C GLY A 227 -14.68 -3.56 -0.14
N VAL A 228 -15.15 -4.45 0.74
CA VAL A 228 -15.90 -5.68 0.39
C VAL A 228 -17.30 -5.65 1.00
N SER A 229 -18.15 -6.62 0.66
CA SER A 229 -19.51 -6.66 1.20
C SER A 229 -19.53 -7.01 2.69
N LEU A 230 -20.56 -6.54 3.40
CA LEU A 230 -20.77 -6.93 4.81
C LEU A 230 -20.95 -8.44 4.96
N GLY A 231 -21.69 -9.07 4.04
CA GLY A 231 -21.94 -10.50 4.08
C GLY A 231 -20.66 -11.34 3.95
N ASP A 232 -19.72 -10.92 3.11
CA ASP A 232 -18.42 -11.61 2.98
C ASP A 232 -17.63 -11.52 4.29
N VAL A 233 -17.58 -10.34 4.92
CA VAL A 233 -16.90 -10.16 6.20
C VAL A 233 -17.56 -10.96 7.32
N GLU A 234 -18.89 -10.96 7.42
CA GLU A 234 -19.61 -11.76 8.42
C GLU A 234 -19.37 -13.26 8.21
N ALA A 235 -19.38 -13.73 6.96
CA ALA A 235 -19.08 -15.11 6.63
C ALA A 235 -17.64 -15.49 7.00
N GLU A 236 -16.65 -14.66 6.67
CA GLU A 236 -15.25 -14.90 7.03
C GLU A 236 -15.02 -14.90 8.55
N LEU A 237 -15.56 -13.90 9.28
CA LEU A 237 -15.47 -13.82 10.74
C LEU A 237 -16.11 -15.04 11.40
N SER A 238 -17.29 -15.45 10.93
CA SER A 238 -17.99 -16.63 11.43
C SER A 238 -17.21 -17.92 11.17
N GLN A 239 -16.68 -18.11 9.96
CA GLN A 239 -15.85 -19.27 9.61
C GLN A 239 -14.57 -19.34 10.44
N ALA A 240 -14.00 -18.19 10.78
CA ALA A 240 -12.82 -18.08 11.65
C ALA A 240 -13.15 -18.21 13.15
N GLY A 241 -14.42 -18.32 13.54
CA GLY A 241 -14.85 -18.36 14.94
C GLY A 241 -14.66 -17.02 15.67
N VAL A 242 -14.54 -15.92 14.94
CA VAL A 242 -14.40 -14.56 15.49
C VAL A 242 -15.80 -14.01 15.77
N VAL A 243 -16.16 -13.93 17.05
CA VAL A 243 -17.49 -13.49 17.49
C VAL A 243 -17.36 -12.26 18.39
N ALA A 244 -18.23 -11.27 18.17
CA ALA A 244 -18.30 -10.09 19.04
C ALA A 244 -18.79 -10.47 20.45
N LYS A 245 -18.17 -9.88 21.48
CA LYS A 245 -18.66 -10.00 22.85
C LYS A 245 -20.08 -9.42 22.95
N PRO A 246 -20.99 -10.06 23.68
CA PRO A 246 -22.31 -9.49 23.94
C PRO A 246 -22.14 -8.13 24.62
N GLN A 247 -22.73 -7.09 24.04
CA GLN A 247 -22.86 -5.82 24.76
C GLN A 247 -23.93 -6.00 25.84
N THR A 248 -23.52 -6.12 27.10
CA THR A 248 -24.43 -5.93 28.23
C THR A 248 -24.73 -4.44 28.33
N VAL A 249 -25.85 -4.02 27.75
CA VAL A 249 -26.37 -2.66 27.97
C VAL A 249 -26.84 -2.57 29.42
N ALA A 250 -26.05 -1.92 30.27
CA ALA A 250 -26.35 -1.76 31.70
C ALA A 250 -27.61 -0.91 31.98
N TRP A 251 -28.20 -0.26 30.97
CA TRP A 251 -29.32 0.67 31.10
C TRP A 251 -30.69 0.04 30.84
N ALA A 252 -30.84 -1.29 31.00
CA ALA A 252 -32.11 -1.95 30.74
C ALA A 252 -32.32 -3.24 31.56
N ALA A 253 -31.86 -3.31 32.81
CA ALA A 253 -32.54 -4.19 33.74
C ALA A 253 -33.90 -3.55 34.01
N ALA A 254 -35.00 -4.30 33.83
CA ALA A 254 -36.34 -3.80 34.19
C ALA A 254 -36.43 -3.37 35.67
N GLU A 255 -35.50 -3.90 36.48
CA GLU A 255 -35.28 -3.63 37.90
C GLU A 255 -34.71 -2.23 38.19
N ASP A 256 -34.04 -1.60 37.21
CA ASP A 256 -33.40 -0.28 37.34
C ASP A 256 -34.23 0.86 36.75
N LEU A 257 -35.42 0.56 36.21
CA LEU A 257 -36.38 1.58 35.78
C LEU A 257 -37.07 2.16 37.03
N PRO A 258 -37.16 3.49 37.19
CA PRO A 258 -37.94 4.08 38.28
C PRO A 258 -39.40 3.62 38.17
N GLU A 259 -40.04 3.31 39.30
CA GLU A 259 -41.49 3.09 39.33
C GLU A 259 -42.18 4.32 38.75
N VAL A 260 -42.81 4.15 37.58
CA VAL A 260 -43.59 5.20 36.96
C VAL A 260 -44.98 5.15 37.59
N ASP A 261 -45.25 6.08 38.50
CA ASP A 261 -46.62 6.34 38.96
C ASP A 261 -47.35 7.08 37.84
N VAL A 262 -48.17 6.33 37.09
CA VAL A 262 -48.97 6.88 35.99
C VAL A 262 -50.29 7.34 36.57
N ASP A 263 -50.41 8.63 36.86
CA ASP A 263 -51.70 9.24 37.19
C ASP A 263 -52.54 9.38 35.91
N LEU A 264 -53.60 8.57 35.82
CA LEU A 264 -54.53 8.54 34.70
C LEU A 264 -55.81 9.36 34.98
N SER A 265 -55.84 10.15 36.06
CA SER A 265 -57.02 10.94 36.45
C SER A 265 -57.50 11.93 35.38
N ASP A 266 -56.60 12.35 34.48
CA ASP A 266 -56.88 13.35 33.45
C ASP A 266 -57.48 12.75 32.16
N LEU A 267 -57.70 11.43 32.10
CA LEU A 267 -58.26 10.76 30.92
C LEU A 267 -59.79 10.61 30.93
N ASP A 268 -60.48 10.97 32.03
CA ASP A 268 -61.92 10.73 32.19
C ASP A 268 -62.83 11.95 31.90
N ASP A 269 -62.29 13.12 31.58
CA ASP A 269 -63.12 14.30 31.24
C ASP A 269 -63.40 14.37 29.73
N GLY A 270 -64.32 13.50 29.28
CA GLY A 270 -64.68 13.40 27.88
C GLY A 270 -66.05 12.82 27.58
N GLY A 271 -67.13 13.38 28.17
CA GLY A 271 -68.43 13.38 27.51
C GLY A 271 -69.67 13.09 28.37
N THR A 272 -70.15 14.08 29.12
CA THR A 272 -71.58 14.18 29.39
C THR A 272 -72.25 14.84 28.18
N ALA A 273 -72.93 14.04 27.38
CA ALA A 273 -73.85 14.52 26.36
C ALA A 273 -75.06 15.17 27.05
N ASP A 274 -75.30 16.44 26.72
CA ASP A 274 -76.50 17.20 27.09
C ASP A 274 -77.62 16.83 26.10
N GLU A 275 -78.64 16.11 26.58
CA GLU A 275 -79.91 15.92 25.85
C GLU A 275 -80.99 16.82 26.49
N SER A 276 -81.40 17.86 25.76
CA SER A 276 -82.75 18.46 25.84
C SER A 276 -83.32 18.70 24.45
#